data_AF-A0A1Y6FIG3-F1
#
_entry.id   AF-A0A1Y6FIG3-F1
#
_cell.length_a   1.000
_cell.length_b   1.000
_cell.length_c   1.000
_cell.angle_alpha   90.00
_cell.angle_beta   90.00
_cell.angle_gamma   90.00
#
_symmetry.space_group_name_H-M   'P 1'
#
loop_
_entity.id
_entity.type
_entity.pdbx_description
1 polymer ?
#
loop_
_entity_poly.entity_id
_entity_poly.type
_entity_poly.pdbx_seq_one_letter_code
_entity_poly.pdbx_strand_id
1 'polypeptide(L)'
;MTDRYLKSLFMVLLGLMALFYVGHNIINLSIAHQNIGYVLSQKDHAIYPANIMPAVGDGPAWIVLAVIFVSEIAAGVVCLWGGWKLWSGRSDTAAYASALNTAKIGCGLVIFTWFGLFNVFGGAAYNMWQTQIGHGSMSDAFTFAAFGFFVLIYLGQREAEA
;
A
#
# COMPACT_ATOMS: atom_id res chain seq x y z
N MET A 1 27.33 -2.43 8.18
CA MET A 1 27.19 -1.54 6.98
C MET A 1 26.21 -2.08 5.95
N THR A 2 26.28 -3.34 5.52
CA THR A 2 25.36 -3.95 4.53
C THR A 2 23.88 -3.70 4.82
N ASP A 3 23.46 -3.78 6.09
CA ASP A 3 22.07 -3.50 6.48
C ASP A 3 21.58 -2.11 6.06
N ARG A 4 22.44 -1.08 6.17
CA ARG A 4 22.05 0.29 5.80
C ARG A 4 21.78 0.42 4.30
N TYR A 5 22.54 -0.31 3.48
CA TYR A 5 22.34 -0.39 2.02
C TYR A 5 21.06 -1.15 1.68
N LEU A 6 20.85 -2.32 2.28
CA LEU A 6 19.66 -3.14 2.03
C LEU A 6 18.37 -2.43 2.46
N LYS A 7 18.37 -1.82 3.64
CA LYS A 7 17.23 -1.01 4.14
C LYS A 7 16.89 0.12 3.17
N SER A 8 17.89 0.81 2.63
CA SER A 8 17.68 1.85 1.61
C SER A 8 17.12 1.27 0.30
N LEU A 9 17.71 0.19 -0.22
CA LEU A 9 17.26 -0.47 -1.45
C LEU A 9 15.81 -0.96 -1.33
N PHE A 10 15.45 -1.62 -0.24
CA PHE A 10 14.11 -2.15 -0.04
C PHE A 10 13.06 -1.03 0.06
N MET A 11 13.41 0.10 0.69
CA MET A 11 12.55 1.28 0.67
C MET A 11 12.35 1.81 -0.76
N VAL A 12 13.39 1.85 -1.57
CA VAL A 12 13.28 2.28 -2.98
C VAL A 12 12.40 1.33 -3.77
N LEU A 13 12.61 0.01 -3.66
CA LEU A 13 11.82 -0.99 -4.37
C LEU A 13 10.34 -0.95 -3.95
N LEU A 14 10.07 -0.80 -2.65
CA LEU A 14 8.70 -0.67 -2.13
C LEU A 14 8.02 0.59 -2.67
N GLY A 15 8.76 1.70 -2.76
CA GLY A 15 8.27 2.94 -3.35
C GLY A 15 7.99 2.83 -4.85
N LEU A 16 8.91 2.21 -5.61
CA LEU A 16 8.72 1.98 -7.05
C LEU A 16 7.53 1.06 -7.33
N MET A 17 7.35 0.01 -6.53
CA MET A 17 6.19 -0.86 -6.63
C MET A 17 4.89 -0.05 -6.51
N ALA A 18 4.75 0.74 -5.43
CA ALA A 18 3.58 1.58 -5.23
C ALA A 18 3.32 2.54 -6.41
N LEU A 19 4.37 3.21 -6.91
CA LEU A 19 4.25 4.15 -8.03
C LEU A 19 3.92 3.47 -9.37
N PHE A 20 4.43 2.26 -9.62
CA PHE A 20 4.09 1.52 -10.83
C PHE A 20 2.63 1.06 -10.80
N TYR A 21 2.12 0.59 -9.66
CA TYR A 21 0.71 0.18 -9.58
C TYR A 21 -0.25 1.36 -9.77
N VAL A 22 -0.04 2.49 -9.06
CA VAL A 22 -0.88 3.67 -9.29
C VAL A 22 -0.70 4.23 -10.71
N GLY A 23 0.52 4.16 -11.27
CA GLY A 23 0.77 4.54 -12.67
C GLY A 23 -0.06 3.72 -13.66
N HIS A 24 -0.11 2.41 -13.50
CA HIS A 24 -0.98 1.55 -14.32
C HIS A 24 -2.46 1.88 -14.10
N ASN A 25 -2.89 2.14 -12.87
CA ASN A 25 -4.27 2.52 -12.58
C ASN A 25 -4.65 3.87 -13.22
N ILE A 26 -3.75 4.85 -13.23
CA ILE A 26 -3.96 6.15 -13.89
C ILE A 26 -4.05 5.99 -15.41
N ILE A 27 -3.18 5.18 -16.01
CA ILE A 27 -3.23 4.89 -17.45
C ILE A 27 -4.54 4.18 -17.82
N ASN A 28 -5.03 3.31 -16.92
CA ASN A 28 -6.27 2.54 -17.09
C ASN A 28 -7.40 3.09 -16.21
N LEU A 29 -7.55 4.41 -16.15
CA LEU A 29 -8.43 5.08 -15.19
C LEU A 29 -9.89 4.58 -15.23
N SER A 30 -10.41 4.32 -16.43
CA SER A 30 -11.76 3.78 -16.61
C SER A 30 -11.92 2.40 -15.98
N ILE A 31 -10.93 1.52 -16.14
CA ILE A 31 -10.93 0.17 -15.56
C ILE A 31 -10.76 0.24 -14.04
N ALA A 32 -9.85 1.09 -13.55
CA ALA A 32 -9.66 1.29 -12.12
C ALA A 32 -10.97 1.76 -11.45
N HIS A 33 -11.64 2.75 -12.05
CA HIS A 33 -12.93 3.22 -11.57
C HIS A 33 -14.03 2.14 -11.62
N GLN A 34 -14.13 1.39 -12.73
CA GLN A 34 -15.10 0.30 -12.88
C GLN A 34 -14.90 -0.79 -11.81
N ASN A 35 -13.66 -1.16 -11.50
CA ASN A 35 -13.37 -2.16 -10.48
C ASN A 35 -13.76 -1.69 -9.07
N ILE A 36 -13.47 -0.42 -8.73
CA ILE A 36 -13.91 0.17 -7.46
C ILE A 36 -15.43 0.25 -7.39
N GLY A 37 -16.10 0.72 -8.44
CA GLY A 37 -17.55 0.77 -8.52
C GLY A 37 -18.20 -0.61 -8.41
N TYR A 38 -17.60 -1.64 -9.01
CA TYR A 38 -18.07 -3.02 -8.91
C TYR A 38 -18.07 -3.53 -7.46
N VAL A 39 -16.95 -3.35 -6.74
CA VAL A 39 -16.84 -3.74 -5.32
C VAL A 39 -17.82 -2.94 -4.45
N LEU A 40 -17.87 -1.62 -4.64
CA LEU A 40 -18.67 -0.72 -3.84
C LEU A 40 -20.18 -0.86 -4.06
N SER A 41 -20.60 -1.23 -5.28
CA SER A 41 -21.99 -1.56 -5.59
C SER A 41 -22.42 -2.93 -5.04
N GLN A 42 -21.46 -3.74 -4.56
CA GLN A 42 -21.68 -5.09 -4.04
C GLN A 42 -22.34 -6.03 -5.06
N LYS A 43 -22.09 -5.76 -6.35
CA LYS A 43 -22.63 -6.55 -7.43
C LYS A 43 -22.09 -7.98 -7.34
N ASP A 44 -22.98 -8.95 -7.55
CA ASP A 44 -22.68 -10.39 -7.52
C ASP A 44 -22.24 -10.95 -6.15
N HIS A 45 -22.51 -10.25 -5.05
CA HIS A 45 -22.27 -10.74 -3.67
C HIS A 45 -23.35 -11.76 -3.25
N ALA A 46 -23.24 -12.99 -3.78
CA ALA A 46 -24.25 -14.03 -3.60
C ALA A 46 -24.07 -14.89 -2.32
N ILE A 47 -22.86 -14.94 -1.74
CA ILE A 47 -22.55 -15.79 -0.57
C ILE A 47 -23.01 -15.11 0.72
N TYR A 48 -22.66 -13.83 0.88
CA TYR A 48 -23.13 -12.95 1.95
C TYR A 48 -23.84 -11.75 1.32
N PRO A 49 -25.17 -11.87 1.07
CA PRO A 49 -25.94 -10.82 0.40
C PRO A 49 -26.28 -9.63 1.31
N ALA A 50 -26.25 -9.83 2.62
CA ALA A 50 -26.34 -8.74 3.59
C ALA A 50 -24.92 -8.27 3.96
N ASN A 51 -24.73 -6.96 4.04
CA ASN A 51 -23.42 -6.37 4.26
C ASN A 51 -23.48 -5.26 5.32
N ILE A 52 -22.39 -5.09 6.06
CA ILE A 52 -22.30 -4.05 7.10
C ILE A 52 -22.14 -2.65 6.48
N MET A 53 -21.55 -2.59 5.29
CA MET A 53 -21.49 -1.37 4.50
C MET A 53 -22.64 -1.34 3.50
N PRO A 54 -23.23 -0.17 3.21
CA PRO A 54 -24.23 -0.04 2.16
C PRO A 54 -23.59 -0.21 0.78
N ALA A 55 -24.38 -0.68 -0.20
CA ALA A 55 -24.00 -0.52 -1.60
C ALA A 55 -24.01 0.97 -1.96
N VAL A 56 -22.98 1.44 -2.65
CA VAL A 56 -22.87 2.85 -3.06
C VAL A 56 -22.77 2.97 -4.58
N GLY A 57 -23.27 4.10 -5.10
CA GLY A 57 -23.30 4.39 -6.53
C GLY A 57 -21.97 4.93 -7.09
N ASP A 58 -22.03 5.39 -8.35
CA ASP A 58 -20.87 5.81 -9.15
C ASP A 58 -20.08 6.99 -8.56
N GLY A 59 -20.78 8.02 -8.05
CA GLY A 59 -20.14 9.22 -7.49
C GLY A 59 -19.15 8.91 -6.34
N PRO A 60 -19.56 8.17 -5.30
CA PRO A 60 -18.66 7.70 -4.24
C PRO A 60 -17.45 6.88 -4.73
N ALA A 61 -17.57 6.14 -5.85
CA ALA A 61 -16.46 5.34 -6.38
C ALA A 61 -15.28 6.20 -6.84
N TRP A 62 -15.53 7.37 -7.45
CA TRP A 62 -14.48 8.34 -7.77
C TRP A 62 -13.75 8.88 -6.55
N ILE A 63 -14.48 9.12 -5.45
CA ILE A 63 -13.90 9.61 -4.20
C ILE A 63 -12.98 8.55 -3.59
N VAL A 64 -13.46 7.30 -3.52
CA VAL A 64 -12.66 6.18 -3.02
C VAL A 64 -11.44 5.95 -3.89
N LEU A 65 -11.58 6.00 -5.22
CA LEU A 65 -10.46 5.87 -6.14
C LEU A 65 -9.41 6.98 -5.93
N ALA A 66 -9.86 8.23 -5.75
CA ALA A 66 -8.96 9.35 -5.45
C ALA A 66 -8.20 9.15 -4.13
N VAL A 67 -8.87 8.67 -3.08
CA VAL A 67 -8.24 8.34 -1.80
C VAL A 67 -7.19 7.24 -1.99
N ILE A 68 -7.50 6.19 -2.75
CA ILE A 68 -6.56 5.11 -3.06
C ILE A 68 -5.34 5.71 -3.78
N PHE A 69 -5.52 6.47 -4.86
CA PHE A 69 -4.40 7.03 -5.62
C PHE A 69 -3.54 7.96 -4.78
N VAL A 70 -4.14 8.85 -4.00
CA VAL A 70 -3.39 9.74 -3.09
C VAL A 70 -2.58 8.91 -2.10
N SER A 71 -3.16 7.84 -1.55
CA SER A 71 -2.45 6.96 -0.61
C SER A 71 -1.32 6.17 -1.28
N GLU A 72 -1.50 5.65 -2.49
CA GLU A 72 -0.50 4.93 -3.26
C GLU A 72 0.67 5.85 -3.67
N ILE A 73 0.36 7.07 -4.14
CA ILE A 73 1.36 8.09 -4.47
C ILE A 73 2.12 8.51 -3.21
N ALA A 74 1.42 8.77 -2.10
CA ALA A 74 2.06 9.13 -0.84
C ALA A 74 2.98 7.99 -0.34
N ALA A 75 2.50 6.75 -0.37
CA ALA A 75 3.31 5.58 -0.02
C ALA A 75 4.57 5.49 -0.90
N GLY A 76 4.40 5.63 -2.22
CA GLY A 76 5.49 5.62 -3.18
C GLY A 76 6.55 6.71 -2.92
N VAL A 77 6.11 7.96 -2.88
CA VAL A 77 6.98 9.13 -2.70
C VAL A 77 7.70 9.09 -1.35
N VAL A 78 7.00 8.79 -0.26
CA VAL A 78 7.60 8.75 1.07
C VAL A 78 8.55 7.57 1.20
N CYS A 79 8.27 6.43 0.56
CA CYS A 79 9.20 5.30 0.52
C CYS A 79 10.50 5.65 -0.22
N LEU A 80 10.39 6.26 -1.41
CA LEU A 80 11.56 6.73 -2.16
C LEU A 80 12.37 7.77 -1.37
N TRP A 81 11.69 8.72 -0.72
CA TRP A 81 12.34 9.73 0.10
C TRP A 81 13.03 9.13 1.33
N GLY A 82 12.37 8.18 2.02
CA GLY A 82 12.95 7.41 3.11
C GLY A 82 14.18 6.62 2.67
N GLY A 83 14.10 5.94 1.52
CA GLY A 83 15.23 5.23 0.92
C GLY A 83 16.41 6.15 0.59
N TRP A 84 16.14 7.33 0.02
CA TRP A 84 17.15 8.34 -0.27
C TRP A 84 17.82 8.89 1.00
N LYS A 85 17.03 9.18 2.06
CA LYS A 85 17.57 9.66 3.34
C LYS A 85 18.43 8.59 4.02
N LEU A 86 17.99 7.32 4.00
CA LEU A 86 18.78 6.20 4.53
C LEU A 86 20.09 6.05 3.76
N TRP A 87 20.06 6.16 2.43
CA TRP A 87 21.26 6.13 1.61
C TRP A 87 22.20 7.27 1.97
N SER A 88 21.70 8.50 1.94
CA SER A 88 22.51 9.71 2.16
C SER A 88 23.13 9.75 3.56
N GLY A 89 22.37 9.33 4.58
CA GLY A 89 22.81 9.29 5.97
C GLY A 89 23.60 8.03 6.37
N ARG A 90 23.85 7.07 5.47
CA ARG A 90 24.39 5.74 5.82
C ARG A 90 25.73 5.76 6.57
N SER A 91 26.53 6.80 6.42
CA SER A 91 27.83 6.93 7.08
C SER A 91 27.78 7.72 8.40
N ASP A 92 26.64 8.31 8.75
CA ASP A 92 26.44 9.10 9.96
C ASP A 92 25.30 8.48 10.79
N THR A 93 25.63 8.01 11.99
CA THR A 93 24.68 7.35 12.90
C THR A 93 23.50 8.24 13.29
N ALA A 94 23.71 9.54 13.52
CA ALA A 94 22.63 10.45 13.92
C ALA A 94 21.69 10.74 12.73
N ALA A 95 22.26 11.00 11.55
CA ALA A 95 21.48 11.20 10.34
C ALA A 95 20.68 9.95 9.95
N TYR A 96 21.30 8.77 10.05
CA TYR A 96 20.65 7.49 9.78
C TYR A 96 19.49 7.19 10.73
N ALA A 97 19.67 7.45 12.03
CA ALA A 97 18.62 7.27 13.03
C ALA A 97 17.39 8.14 12.73
N SER A 98 17.59 9.39 12.30
CA SER A 98 16.50 10.27 11.86
C SER A 98 15.83 9.78 10.58
N ALA A 99 16.62 9.28 9.61
CA ALA A 99 16.10 8.75 8.35
C ALA A 99 15.21 7.50 8.54
N LEU A 100 15.48 6.67 9.54
CA LEU A 100 14.65 5.50 9.86
C LEU A 100 13.20 5.88 10.16
N ASN A 101 12.94 7.01 10.80
CA ASN A 101 11.56 7.45 11.06
C ASN A 101 10.81 7.74 9.76
N THR A 102 11.44 8.42 8.81
CA THR A 102 10.85 8.67 7.48
C THR A 102 10.57 7.35 6.74
N ALA A 103 11.51 6.41 6.77
CA ALA A 103 11.34 5.10 6.14
C ALA A 103 10.19 4.28 6.76
N LYS A 104 10.06 4.30 8.10
CA LYS A 104 8.95 3.65 8.82
C LYS A 104 7.60 4.26 8.46
N ILE A 105 7.50 5.59 8.32
CA ILE A 105 6.28 6.25 7.85
C ILE A 105 5.92 5.77 6.44
N GLY A 106 6.90 5.65 5.54
CA GLY A 106 6.68 5.09 4.20
C GLY A 106 6.09 3.68 4.24
N CYS A 107 6.68 2.78 5.04
CA CYS A 107 6.12 1.43 5.25
C CYS A 107 4.70 1.48 5.84
N GLY A 108 4.46 2.39 6.79
CA GLY A 108 3.14 2.60 7.38
C GLY A 108 2.09 3.02 6.36
N LEU A 109 2.45 3.87 5.39
CA LEU A 109 1.56 4.25 4.30
C LEU A 109 1.26 3.07 3.36
N VAL A 110 2.26 2.25 3.03
CA VAL A 110 2.04 1.01 2.25
C VAL A 110 1.06 0.09 2.99
N ILE A 111 1.30 -0.16 4.27
CA ILE A 111 0.40 -1.00 5.08
C ILE A 111 -0.99 -0.38 5.14
N PHE A 112 -1.12 0.93 5.38
CA PHE A 112 -2.41 1.62 5.40
C PHE A 112 -3.17 1.45 4.08
N THR A 113 -2.49 1.64 2.94
CA THR A 113 -3.12 1.50 1.61
C THR A 113 -3.61 0.08 1.40
N TRP A 114 -2.74 -0.93 1.45
CA TRP A 114 -3.10 -2.28 1.01
C TRP A 114 -3.71 -3.16 2.11
N PHE A 115 -3.26 -3.04 3.36
CA PHE A 115 -3.95 -3.73 4.46
C PHE A 115 -5.20 -2.95 4.90
N GLY A 116 -5.11 -1.64 5.11
CA GLY A 116 -6.25 -0.83 5.55
C GLY A 116 -7.35 -0.72 4.48
N LEU A 117 -7.07 -0.11 3.34
CA LEU A 117 -8.13 0.16 2.35
C LEU A 117 -8.63 -1.12 1.69
N PHE A 118 -7.73 -1.99 1.24
CA PHE A 118 -8.13 -3.17 0.48
C PHE A 118 -8.52 -4.36 1.37
N ASN A 119 -7.74 -4.73 2.38
CA ASN A 119 -8.09 -5.89 3.21
C ASN A 119 -9.14 -5.58 4.28
N VAL A 120 -9.01 -4.47 5.03
CA VAL A 120 -9.98 -4.11 6.07
C VAL A 120 -11.27 -3.56 5.46
N PHE A 121 -11.20 -2.50 4.66
CA PHE A 121 -12.43 -1.92 4.11
C PHE A 121 -12.98 -2.71 2.92
N GLY A 122 -12.17 -3.01 1.89
CA GLY A 122 -12.64 -3.80 0.74
C GLY A 122 -12.99 -5.25 1.10
N GLY A 123 -12.05 -5.95 1.72
CA GLY A 123 -12.14 -7.36 2.10
C GLY A 123 -13.17 -7.60 3.19
N ALA A 124 -12.93 -7.11 4.40
CA ALA A 124 -13.79 -7.40 5.54
C ALA A 124 -15.08 -6.58 5.57
N ALA A 125 -15.03 -5.27 5.27
CA ALA A 125 -16.21 -4.42 5.40
C ALA A 125 -17.13 -4.44 4.18
N TYR A 126 -16.61 -4.65 2.96
CA TYR A 126 -17.42 -4.80 1.75
C TYR A 126 -17.54 -6.25 1.27
N ASN A 127 -16.84 -7.23 1.85
CA ASN A 127 -16.82 -8.62 1.38
C ASN A 127 -16.37 -8.78 -0.08
N MET A 128 -15.41 -7.98 -0.54
CA MET A 128 -14.99 -8.00 -1.95
C MET A 128 -14.43 -9.36 -2.40
N TRP A 129 -13.95 -10.18 -1.45
CA TRP A 129 -13.45 -11.53 -1.69
C TRP A 129 -14.49 -12.47 -2.32
N GLN A 130 -15.79 -12.14 -2.30
CA GLN A 130 -16.85 -12.98 -2.88
C GLN A 130 -16.80 -13.04 -4.42
N THR A 131 -16.23 -12.03 -5.06
CA THR A 131 -16.19 -11.93 -6.53
C THR A 131 -14.77 -12.16 -7.04
N GLN A 132 -14.62 -12.59 -8.29
CA GLN A 132 -13.29 -12.83 -8.87
C GLN A 132 -12.43 -11.53 -8.90
N ILE A 133 -13.04 -10.40 -9.25
CA ILE A 133 -12.36 -9.09 -9.32
C ILE A 133 -11.93 -8.64 -7.93
N GLY A 134 -12.83 -8.70 -6.94
CA GLY A 134 -12.52 -8.28 -5.59
C GLY A 134 -11.55 -9.23 -4.88
N HIS A 135 -11.66 -10.54 -5.10
CA HIS A 135 -10.70 -11.52 -4.59
C HIS A 135 -9.29 -11.30 -5.16
N GLY A 136 -9.17 -11.07 -6.47
CA GLY A 136 -7.89 -10.73 -7.10
C GLY A 136 -7.26 -9.49 -6.46
N SER A 137 -8.04 -8.41 -6.35
CA SER A 137 -7.61 -7.17 -5.69
C SER A 137 -7.17 -7.40 -4.23
N MET A 138 -7.86 -8.28 -3.50
CA MET A 138 -7.55 -8.58 -2.10
C MET A 138 -6.24 -9.34 -1.94
N SER A 139 -6.03 -10.34 -2.79
CA SER A 139 -4.84 -11.19 -2.79
C SER A 139 -3.58 -10.38 -3.11
N ASP A 140 -3.66 -9.52 -4.13
CA ASP A 140 -2.55 -8.63 -4.50
C ASP A 140 -2.27 -7.65 -3.36
N ALA A 141 -3.31 -7.06 -2.77
CA ALA A 141 -3.16 -6.17 -1.64
C ALA A 141 -2.53 -6.85 -0.41
N PHE A 142 -2.88 -8.10 -0.12
CA PHE A 142 -2.21 -8.86 0.95
C PHE A 142 -0.70 -8.94 0.72
N THR A 143 -0.28 -9.25 -0.52
CA THR A 143 1.14 -9.35 -0.89
C THR A 143 1.89 -8.05 -0.63
N PHE A 144 1.29 -6.91 -0.96
CA PHE A 144 1.93 -5.60 -0.80
C PHE A 144 2.01 -5.18 0.66
N ALA A 145 0.93 -5.42 1.40
CA ALA A 145 0.94 -5.21 2.84
C ALA A 145 2.01 -6.06 3.51
N ALA A 146 2.14 -7.33 3.12
CA ALA A 146 3.17 -8.24 3.63
C ALA A 146 4.58 -7.71 3.36
N PHE A 147 4.87 -7.26 2.14
CA PHE A 147 6.15 -6.60 1.83
C PHE A 147 6.39 -5.36 2.70
N GLY A 148 5.36 -4.51 2.88
CA GLY A 148 5.42 -3.37 3.79
C GLY A 148 5.76 -3.77 5.23
N PHE A 149 5.12 -4.81 5.76
CA PHE A 149 5.40 -5.34 7.09
C PHE A 149 6.81 -5.94 7.20
N PHE A 150 7.25 -6.72 6.22
CA PHE A 150 8.58 -7.33 6.24
C PHE A 150 9.69 -6.27 6.19
N VAL A 151 9.54 -5.25 5.35
CA VAL A 151 10.48 -4.12 5.30
C VAL A 151 10.44 -3.35 6.61
N LEU A 152 9.26 -3.08 7.19
CA LEU A 152 9.13 -2.41 8.48
C LEU A 152 9.82 -3.18 9.62
N ILE A 153 9.64 -4.50 9.67
CA ILE A 153 10.29 -5.38 10.64
C ILE A 153 11.81 -5.32 10.44
N TYR A 154 12.29 -5.46 9.21
CA TYR A 154 13.72 -5.40 8.90
C TYR A 154 14.34 -4.03 9.26
N LEU A 155 13.65 -2.92 8.98
CA LEU A 155 14.07 -1.58 9.41
C LEU A 155 14.22 -1.48 10.93
N GLY A 156 13.36 -2.17 11.68
CA GLY A 156 13.37 -2.22 13.15
C GLY A 156 14.48 -3.08 13.76
N GLN A 157 15.12 -3.96 12.97
CA GLN A 157 16.24 -4.76 13.45
C GLN A 157 17.48 -3.88 13.72
N ARG A 158 18.18 -4.18 14.82
CA ARG A 158 19.47 -3.56 15.15
C ARG A 158 20.49 -3.93 14.08
N GLU A 159 21.42 -3.02 13.82
CA GLU A 159 22.59 -3.32 13.00
C GLU A 159 23.46 -4.32 13.75
N ALA A 160 24.00 -5.32 13.04
CA ALA A 160 24.97 -6.22 13.66
C ALA A 160 26.17 -5.41 14.18
N GLU A 161 26.55 -5.65 15.44
CA GLU A 161 27.78 -5.12 16.02
C GLU A 161 28.96 -5.65 15.18
N ALA A 162 29.78 -4.74 14.68
CA ALA A 162 30.98 -5.05 13.91
C ALA A 162 32.17 -5.27 14.84
#